data_AF-N6YAT5-F1
#
_entry.id   AF-N6YAT5-F1
#
_cell.length_a   1.000
_cell.length_b   1.000
_cell.length_c   1.000
_cell.angle_alpha   90.00
_cell.angle_beta   90.00
_cell.angle_gamma   90.00
#
_symmetry.space_group_name_H-M   'P 1'
#
loop_
_entity.id
_entity.type
_entity.pdbx_description
1 polymer ?
#
loop_
_entity_poly.entity_id
_entity_poly.type
_entity_poly.pdbx_seq_one_letter_code
_entity_poly.pdbx_strand_id
1 'polypeptide(L)'
;MQNYDELILRTQRVDPAAPFPAAHQAVRIALYDEYAARSFYARVIEAFGERPPFTNILRSEEQHVAALLGLCERFGIPRPLDPFARETTVEPTWLANCQRAVVGEIANVQLYAYLLTQVAEPEVRRVFQNLQAAALQNHLPAFRQAAVAAQAQETYHAAHGIPSQQAYVRHGPLSDFLESAFSQLGPYVGPLGVISPLLRQAHPAMLAGMVAGGAGVYLLKGRIGRHHKEN
;
A
#
# COMPACT_ATOMS: atom_id res chain seq x y z
N MET A 1 17.06 -11.98 -21.32
CA MET A 1 17.24 -13.33 -20.72
C MET A 1 15.92 -13.72 -20.09
N GLN A 2 15.55 -14.98 -20.21
CA GLN A 2 14.28 -15.53 -19.72
C GLN A 2 14.59 -16.65 -18.72
N ASN A 3 13.70 -16.92 -17.77
CA ASN A 3 13.88 -18.07 -16.88
C ASN A 3 13.80 -19.37 -17.67
N TYR A 4 14.61 -20.37 -17.29
CA TYR A 4 14.59 -21.69 -17.94
C TYR A 4 13.26 -22.43 -17.73
N ASP A 5 12.52 -22.09 -16.68
CA ASP A 5 11.24 -22.65 -16.26
C ASP A 5 10.12 -21.60 -16.28
N GLU A 6 10.23 -20.58 -17.15
CA GLU A 6 9.29 -19.45 -17.20
C GLU A 6 7.81 -19.88 -17.22
N LEU A 7 7.48 -20.96 -17.94
CA LEU A 7 6.11 -21.47 -18.00
C LEU A 7 5.62 -21.95 -16.62
N ILE A 8 6.46 -22.67 -15.87
CA ILE A 8 6.15 -23.13 -14.51
C ILE A 8 5.94 -21.93 -13.58
N LEU A 9 6.81 -20.92 -13.68
CA LEU A 9 6.72 -19.70 -12.88
C LEU A 9 5.43 -18.92 -13.17
N ARG A 10 5.09 -18.69 -14.44
CA ARG A 10 3.91 -17.91 -14.84
C ARG A 10 2.58 -18.64 -14.65
N THR A 11 2.57 -19.97 -14.76
CA THR A 11 1.36 -20.77 -14.48
C THR A 11 1.18 -21.04 -12.99
N GLN A 12 2.23 -20.83 -12.18
CA GLN A 12 2.24 -21.11 -10.75
C GLN A 12 1.88 -22.56 -10.42
N ARG A 13 2.27 -23.49 -11.29
CA ARG A 13 2.01 -24.93 -11.14
C ARG A 13 3.31 -25.71 -11.22
N VAL A 14 3.52 -26.57 -10.23
CA VAL A 14 4.60 -27.56 -10.26
C VAL A 14 4.31 -28.56 -11.38
N ASP A 15 5.33 -28.82 -12.19
CA ASP A 15 5.31 -29.83 -13.24
C ASP A 15 6.06 -31.08 -12.77
N PRO A 16 5.37 -32.22 -12.54
CA PRO A 16 6.01 -33.47 -12.17
C PRO A 16 6.95 -34.04 -13.24
N ALA A 17 6.81 -33.63 -14.50
CA ALA A 17 7.66 -34.07 -15.60
C ALA A 17 8.94 -33.22 -15.75
N ALA A 18 9.02 -32.08 -15.07
CA ALA A 18 10.21 -31.24 -15.13
C ALA A 18 11.43 -31.92 -14.46
N PRO A 19 12.65 -31.67 -14.95
CA PRO A 19 13.86 -32.34 -14.47
C PRO A 19 14.36 -31.79 -13.11
N PHE A 20 13.50 -31.10 -12.36
CA PHE A 20 13.82 -30.46 -11.09
C PHE A 20 12.87 -30.94 -9.99
N PRO A 21 13.34 -31.12 -8.74
CA PRO A 21 12.48 -31.52 -7.63
C PRO A 21 11.27 -30.59 -7.45
N ALA A 22 10.12 -31.15 -7.07
CA ALA A 22 8.90 -30.38 -6.83
C ALA A 22 9.12 -29.21 -5.85
N ALA A 23 9.91 -29.43 -4.79
CA ALA A 23 10.28 -28.39 -3.83
C ALA A 23 11.08 -27.24 -4.45
N HIS A 24 11.96 -27.53 -5.41
CA HIS A 24 12.76 -26.50 -6.09
C HIS A 24 11.86 -25.62 -6.96
N GLN A 25 10.93 -26.25 -7.69
CA GLN A 25 9.92 -25.54 -8.48
C GLN A 25 9.04 -24.68 -7.56
N ALA A 26 8.55 -25.24 -6.46
CA ALA A 26 7.68 -24.53 -5.51
C ALA A 26 8.35 -23.30 -4.90
N VAL A 27 9.63 -23.40 -4.50
CA VAL A 27 10.38 -22.24 -3.97
C VAL A 27 10.59 -21.18 -5.04
N ARG A 28 10.89 -21.57 -6.29
CA ARG A 28 11.02 -20.61 -7.39
C ARG A 28 9.69 -19.94 -7.74
N ILE A 29 8.58 -20.70 -7.76
CA ILE A 29 7.23 -20.15 -7.95
C ILE A 29 6.91 -19.12 -6.85
N ALA A 30 7.11 -19.48 -5.58
CA ALA A 30 6.88 -18.57 -4.46
C ALA A 30 7.72 -17.29 -4.60
N LEU A 31 9.03 -17.42 -4.86
CA LEU A 31 9.92 -16.27 -4.99
C LEU A 31 9.53 -15.37 -6.16
N TYR A 32 9.08 -15.95 -7.27
CA TYR A 32 8.58 -15.21 -8.42
C TYR A 32 7.29 -14.45 -8.11
N ASP A 33 6.36 -15.04 -7.35
CA ASP A 33 5.14 -14.36 -6.88
C ASP A 33 5.48 -13.20 -5.92
N GLU A 34 6.40 -13.40 -4.98
CA GLU A 34 6.83 -12.34 -4.06
C GLU A 34 7.54 -11.18 -4.79
N TYR A 35 8.28 -11.46 -5.87
CA TYR A 35 8.80 -10.39 -6.73
C TYR A 35 7.69 -9.57 -7.39
N ALA A 36 6.63 -10.23 -7.87
CA ALA A 36 5.48 -9.56 -8.46
C ALA A 36 4.76 -8.66 -7.45
N ALA A 37 4.49 -9.18 -6.24
CA ALA A 37 3.85 -8.44 -5.15
C ALA A 37 4.69 -7.24 -4.72
N ARG A 38 5.99 -7.45 -4.44
CA ARG A 38 6.94 -6.38 -4.08
C ARG A 38 6.99 -5.28 -5.14
N SER A 39 7.10 -5.64 -6.42
CA SER A 39 7.13 -4.67 -7.52
C SER A 39 5.82 -3.89 -7.62
N PHE A 40 4.67 -4.57 -7.50
CA PHE A 40 3.36 -3.93 -7.47
C PHE A 40 3.24 -2.90 -6.34
N TYR A 41 3.56 -3.29 -5.10
CA TYR A 41 3.46 -2.38 -3.97
C TYR A 41 4.44 -1.21 -4.07
N ALA A 42 5.67 -1.44 -4.54
CA ALA A 42 6.64 -0.37 -4.80
C ALA A 42 6.12 0.63 -5.86
N ARG A 43 5.53 0.14 -6.96
CA ARG A 43 4.96 1.00 -8.02
C ARG A 43 3.76 1.80 -7.53
N VAL A 44 2.90 1.22 -6.68
CA VAL A 44 1.78 1.97 -6.07
C VAL A 44 2.30 3.09 -5.17
N ILE A 45 3.32 2.81 -4.36
CA ILE A 45 3.96 3.84 -3.50
C ILE A 45 4.58 4.95 -4.35
N GLU A 46 5.24 4.63 -5.46
CA GLU A 46 5.79 5.64 -6.36
C GLU A 46 4.71 6.53 -6.97
N ALA A 47 3.57 5.94 -7.37
CA ALA A 47 2.49 6.66 -8.04
C ALA A 47 1.61 7.50 -7.08
N PHE A 48 1.37 7.00 -5.86
CA PHE A 48 0.41 7.60 -4.91
C PHE A 48 1.04 8.13 -3.62
N GLY A 49 2.36 7.95 -3.46
CA GLY A 49 3.11 8.33 -2.27
C GLY A 49 3.10 7.27 -1.18
N GLU A 50 4.00 7.46 -0.20
CA GLU A 50 4.14 6.57 0.95
C GLU A 50 2.94 6.67 1.90
N ARG A 51 2.10 5.63 1.90
CA ARG A 51 0.96 5.49 2.82
C ARG A 51 0.70 4.02 3.17
N PRO A 52 0.30 3.71 4.41
CA PRO A 52 -0.22 2.38 4.76
C PRO A 52 -1.47 2.01 3.94
N PRO A 53 -1.69 0.73 3.64
CA PRO A 53 -0.90 -0.41 4.10
C PRO A 53 0.31 -0.73 3.20
N PHE A 54 0.41 -0.15 1.99
CA PHE A 54 1.42 -0.50 0.99
C PHE A 54 2.86 -0.39 1.51
N THR A 55 3.21 0.67 2.24
CA THR A 55 4.58 0.84 2.79
C THR A 55 4.97 -0.27 3.78
N ASN A 56 4.02 -0.70 4.60
CA ASN A 56 4.27 -1.71 5.63
C ASN A 56 4.35 -3.10 5.00
N ILE A 57 3.48 -3.37 4.04
CA ILE A 57 3.42 -4.66 3.36
C ILE A 57 4.60 -4.81 2.40
N LEU A 58 5.04 -3.75 1.71
CA LEU A 58 6.27 -3.78 0.91
C LEU A 58 7.48 -4.27 1.72
N ARG A 59 7.64 -3.79 2.95
CA ARG A 59 8.71 -4.24 3.86
C ARG A 59 8.53 -5.71 4.25
N SER A 60 7.29 -6.18 4.42
CA SER A 60 6.97 -7.59 4.64
C SER A 60 7.40 -8.45 3.45
N GLU A 61 7.09 -8.02 2.22
CA GLU A 61 7.48 -8.74 1.01
C GLU A 61 8.99 -8.77 0.80
N GLU A 62 9.72 -7.71 1.19
CA GLU A 62 11.19 -7.75 1.20
C GLU A 62 11.74 -8.82 2.14
N GLN A 63 11.08 -9.06 3.28
CA GLN A 63 11.44 -10.13 4.22
C GLN A 63 11.07 -11.51 3.67
N HIS A 64 9.91 -11.62 2.99
CA HIS A 64 9.50 -12.85 2.31
C HIS A 64 10.50 -13.25 1.22
N VAL A 65 10.88 -12.30 0.37
CA VAL A 65 11.92 -12.47 -0.65
C VAL A 65 13.23 -12.92 0.00
N ALA A 66 13.67 -12.27 1.08
CA ALA A 66 14.90 -12.65 1.78
C ALA A 66 14.85 -14.09 2.34
N ALA A 67 13.72 -14.50 2.92
CA ALA A 67 13.52 -15.85 3.43
C ALA A 67 13.58 -16.91 2.31
N LEU A 68 12.93 -16.65 1.18
CA LEU A 68 12.93 -17.53 0.02
C LEU A 68 14.31 -17.60 -0.66
N LEU A 69 15.03 -16.48 -0.72
CA LEU A 69 16.43 -16.47 -1.17
C LEU A 69 17.33 -17.33 -0.28
N GLY A 70 17.11 -17.33 1.03
CA GLY A 70 17.79 -18.23 1.97
C GLY A 70 17.50 -19.70 1.68
N LEU A 71 16.26 -20.06 1.33
CA LEU A 71 15.94 -21.41 0.86
C LEU A 71 16.66 -21.72 -0.46
N CYS A 72 16.72 -20.78 -1.39
CA CYS A 72 17.46 -20.98 -2.64
C CYS A 72 18.94 -21.29 -2.39
N GLU A 73 19.59 -20.54 -1.51
CA GLU A 73 20.98 -20.79 -1.13
C GLU A 73 21.15 -22.16 -0.46
N ARG A 74 20.28 -22.48 0.50
CA ARG A 74 20.39 -23.71 1.30
C ARG A 74 20.17 -24.99 0.49
N PHE A 75 19.25 -24.96 -0.47
CA PHE A 75 18.90 -26.13 -1.29
C PHE A 75 19.58 -26.12 -2.67
N GLY A 76 20.47 -25.16 -2.95
CA GLY A 76 21.15 -25.05 -4.24
C GLY A 76 20.20 -24.76 -5.40
N ILE A 77 19.09 -24.06 -5.13
CA ILE A 77 18.08 -23.74 -6.12
C ILE A 77 18.53 -22.45 -6.84
N PRO A 78 18.70 -22.47 -8.17
CA PRO A 78 18.97 -21.25 -8.93
C PRO A 78 17.86 -20.23 -8.65
N ARG A 79 18.20 -18.95 -8.54
CA ARG A 79 17.20 -17.88 -8.34
C ARG A 79 16.49 -17.60 -9.66
N PRO A 80 15.17 -17.36 -9.68
CA PRO A 80 14.51 -16.84 -10.86
C PRO A 80 14.95 -15.39 -11.10
N LEU A 81 14.99 -14.98 -12.37
CA LEU A 81 15.11 -13.59 -12.77
C LEU A 81 13.85 -12.83 -12.36
N ASP A 82 14.00 -11.57 -11.94
CA ASP A 82 12.91 -10.65 -11.60
C ASP A 82 12.61 -9.73 -12.80
N PRO A 83 11.53 -9.96 -13.57
CA PRO A 83 11.15 -9.09 -14.68
C PRO A 83 10.18 -7.98 -14.27
N PHE A 84 9.63 -8.02 -13.04
CA PHE A 84 8.43 -7.28 -12.69
C PHE A 84 8.64 -5.77 -12.62
N ALA A 85 9.87 -5.31 -12.36
CA ALA A 85 10.21 -3.89 -12.45
C ALA A 85 9.81 -3.25 -13.81
N ARG A 86 9.72 -4.05 -14.88
CA ARG A 86 9.32 -3.61 -16.23
C ARG A 86 7.90 -4.03 -16.63
N GLU A 87 7.35 -5.08 -16.01
CA GLU A 87 6.03 -5.63 -16.35
C GLU A 87 4.90 -5.06 -15.48
N THR A 88 5.21 -4.56 -14.29
CA THR A 88 4.21 -4.09 -13.34
C THR A 88 3.58 -2.77 -13.78
N THR A 89 2.25 -2.78 -13.88
CA THR A 89 1.40 -1.59 -14.01
C THR A 89 0.59 -1.33 -12.73
N VAL A 90 0.12 -0.09 -12.56
CA VAL A 90 -0.78 0.32 -11.47
C VAL A 90 -2.10 0.82 -12.03
N GLU A 91 -3.16 0.69 -11.24
CA GLU A 91 -4.47 1.22 -11.57
C GLU A 91 -4.52 2.75 -11.40
N PRO A 92 -5.44 3.46 -12.09
CA PRO A 92 -5.47 4.93 -12.06
C PRO A 92 -5.92 5.55 -10.73
N THR A 93 -6.48 4.76 -9.80
CA THR A 93 -7.01 5.26 -8.52
C THR A 93 -6.47 4.45 -7.35
N TRP A 94 -6.36 5.07 -6.18
CA TRP A 94 -5.93 4.38 -4.96
C TRP A 94 -6.88 3.24 -4.60
N LEU A 95 -8.21 3.46 -4.65
CA LEU A 95 -9.20 2.40 -4.41
C LEU A 95 -8.98 1.18 -5.31
N ALA A 96 -8.83 1.39 -6.62
CA ALA A 96 -8.61 0.28 -7.55
C ALA A 96 -7.32 -0.50 -7.24
N ASN A 97 -6.25 0.19 -6.84
CA ASN A 97 -5.02 -0.48 -6.39
C ASN A 97 -5.22 -1.24 -5.08
N CYS A 98 -5.97 -0.69 -4.10
CA CYS A 98 -6.32 -1.42 -2.88
C CYS A 98 -7.15 -2.67 -3.18
N GLN A 99 -8.13 -2.58 -4.09
CA GLN A 99 -8.96 -3.73 -4.51
C GLN A 99 -8.11 -4.78 -5.23
N ARG A 100 -7.22 -4.36 -6.13
CA ARG A 100 -6.28 -5.25 -6.80
C ARG A 100 -5.35 -5.95 -5.81
N ALA A 101 -4.87 -5.24 -4.78
CA ALA A 101 -4.08 -5.83 -3.70
C ALA A 101 -4.88 -6.87 -2.90
N VAL A 102 -6.16 -6.62 -2.58
CA VAL A 102 -7.03 -7.63 -1.95
C VAL A 102 -7.14 -8.90 -2.79
N VAL A 103 -7.32 -8.77 -4.11
CA VAL A 103 -7.37 -9.93 -5.02
C VAL A 103 -6.02 -10.66 -5.04
N GLY A 104 -4.92 -9.92 -5.09
CA GLY A 104 -3.56 -10.46 -5.03
C GLY A 104 -3.30 -11.26 -3.76
N GLU A 105 -3.63 -10.74 -2.58
CA GLU A 105 -3.45 -11.44 -1.30
C GLU A 105 -4.31 -12.71 -1.20
N ILE A 106 -5.53 -12.70 -1.74
CA ILE A 106 -6.36 -13.92 -1.80
C ILE A 106 -5.69 -14.97 -2.69
N ALA A 107 -5.16 -14.56 -3.85
CA ALA A 107 -4.43 -15.46 -4.74
C ALA A 107 -3.14 -15.99 -4.09
N ASN A 108 -2.39 -15.16 -3.36
CA ASN A 108 -1.18 -15.56 -2.65
C ASN A 108 -1.48 -16.60 -1.55
N VAL A 109 -2.55 -16.39 -0.76
CA VAL A 109 -2.99 -17.40 0.24
C VAL A 109 -3.33 -18.73 -0.42
N GLN A 110 -4.01 -18.71 -1.58
CA GLN A 110 -4.35 -19.91 -2.35
C GLN A 110 -3.11 -20.57 -2.96
N LEU A 111 -2.17 -19.77 -3.45
CA LEU A 111 -0.90 -20.24 -3.99
C LEU A 111 -0.13 -21.00 -2.91
N TYR A 112 0.07 -20.42 -1.73
CA TYR A 112 0.76 -21.13 -0.64
C TYR A 112 -0.01 -22.37 -0.17
N ALA A 113 -1.35 -22.34 -0.15
CA ALA A 113 -2.14 -23.53 0.16
C ALA A 113 -1.84 -24.67 -0.83
N TYR A 114 -1.76 -24.35 -2.12
CA TYR A 114 -1.36 -25.29 -3.16
C TYR A 114 0.09 -25.74 -3.00
N LEU A 115 1.06 -24.83 -2.87
CA LEU A 115 2.48 -25.17 -2.78
C LEU A 115 2.79 -26.03 -1.55
N LEU A 116 2.08 -25.84 -0.43
CA LEU A 116 2.18 -26.71 0.75
C LEU A 116 1.73 -28.16 0.50
N THR A 117 0.98 -28.43 -0.57
CA THR A 117 0.66 -29.82 -0.99
C THR A 117 1.76 -30.44 -1.84
N GLN A 118 2.69 -29.64 -2.37
CA GLN A 118 3.74 -30.08 -3.29
C GLN A 118 5.11 -30.29 -2.62
N VAL A 119 5.23 -29.91 -1.34
CA VAL A 119 6.52 -29.86 -0.61
C VAL A 119 6.45 -30.67 0.68
N ALA A 120 7.43 -31.53 0.90
CA ALA A 120 7.55 -32.36 2.10
C ALA A 120 8.59 -31.83 3.10
N GLU A 121 9.55 -31.05 2.62
CA GLU A 121 10.71 -30.53 3.33
C GLU A 121 10.26 -29.62 4.49
N PRO A 122 10.52 -30.01 5.76
CA PRO A 122 9.96 -29.30 6.92
C PRO A 122 10.29 -27.82 6.98
N GLU A 123 11.50 -27.45 6.54
CA GLU A 123 11.93 -26.06 6.53
C GLU A 123 11.22 -25.21 5.48
N VAL A 124 11.10 -25.72 4.25
CA VAL A 124 10.39 -25.02 3.18
C VAL A 124 8.93 -24.85 3.57
N ARG A 125 8.31 -25.91 4.11
CA ARG A 125 6.94 -25.86 4.64
C ARG A 125 6.79 -24.79 5.72
N ARG A 126 7.73 -24.70 6.67
CA ARG A 126 7.71 -23.67 7.73
C ARG A 126 7.76 -22.26 7.16
N VAL A 127 8.63 -22.00 6.17
CA VAL A 127 8.69 -20.69 5.51
C VAL A 127 7.36 -20.39 4.80
N PHE A 128 6.84 -21.33 4.01
CA PHE A 128 5.58 -21.16 3.29
C PHE A 128 4.38 -20.94 4.22
N GLN A 129 4.32 -21.65 5.34
CA GLN A 129 3.28 -21.44 6.36
C GLN A 129 3.35 -20.04 6.98
N ASN A 130 4.55 -19.54 7.24
CA ASN A 130 4.74 -18.19 7.76
C ASN A 130 4.31 -17.13 6.75
N LEU A 131 4.68 -17.28 5.48
CA LEU A 131 4.32 -16.34 4.40
C LEU A 131 2.80 -16.35 4.17
N GLN A 132 2.18 -17.55 4.12
CA GLN A 132 0.72 -17.68 4.05
C GLN A 132 0.01 -17.03 5.24
N ALA A 133 0.52 -17.22 6.45
CA ALA A 133 -0.05 -16.62 7.65
C ALA A 133 0.06 -15.09 7.60
N ALA A 134 1.17 -14.54 7.12
CA ALA A 134 1.33 -13.10 6.94
C ALA A 134 0.30 -12.53 5.94
N ALA A 135 0.13 -13.18 4.78
CA ALA A 135 -0.88 -12.79 3.79
C ALA A 135 -2.31 -12.86 4.38
N LEU A 136 -2.66 -13.99 5.01
CA LEU A 136 -4.01 -14.24 5.52
C LEU A 136 -4.39 -13.39 6.74
N GLN A 137 -3.47 -13.25 7.69
CA GLN A 137 -3.76 -12.66 9.00
C GLN A 137 -3.40 -11.17 9.07
N ASN A 138 -2.48 -10.70 8.23
CA ASN A 138 -1.98 -9.33 8.27
C ASN A 138 -2.29 -8.54 6.99
N HIS A 139 -1.84 -9.02 5.82
CA HIS A 139 -1.93 -8.24 4.58
C HIS A 139 -3.38 -8.10 4.10
N LEU A 140 -4.10 -9.22 3.99
CA LEU A 140 -5.46 -9.24 3.49
C LEU A 140 -6.43 -8.39 4.34
N PRO A 141 -6.45 -8.48 5.70
CA PRO A 141 -7.25 -7.58 6.51
C PRO A 141 -6.88 -6.11 6.34
N ALA A 142 -5.57 -5.79 6.24
CA ALA A 142 -5.11 -4.43 6.07
C ALA A 142 -5.54 -3.83 4.73
N PHE A 143 -5.41 -4.57 3.62
CA PHE A 143 -5.88 -4.11 2.31
C PHE A 143 -7.40 -4.03 2.22
N ARG A 144 -8.16 -4.92 2.88
CA ARG A 144 -9.62 -4.80 2.96
C ARG A 144 -10.05 -3.53 3.67
N GLN A 145 -9.44 -3.20 4.81
CA GLN A 145 -9.71 -1.95 5.52
C GLN A 145 -9.33 -0.74 4.66
N ALA A 146 -8.19 -0.79 3.97
CA ALA A 146 -7.74 0.27 3.08
C ALA A 146 -8.72 0.48 1.91
N ALA A 147 -9.23 -0.59 1.31
CA ALA A 147 -10.21 -0.50 0.22
C ALA A 147 -11.53 0.13 0.69
N VAL A 148 -12.02 -0.21 1.88
CA VAL A 148 -13.22 0.41 2.46
C VAL A 148 -13.00 1.90 2.72
N ALA A 149 -11.86 2.27 3.31
CA ALA A 149 -11.51 3.66 3.56
C ALA A 149 -11.36 4.46 2.25
N ALA A 150 -10.69 3.90 1.24
CA ALA A 150 -10.52 4.49 -0.07
C ALA A 150 -11.87 4.72 -0.77
N GLN A 151 -12.79 3.75 -0.66
CA GLN A 151 -14.14 3.88 -1.22
C GLN A 151 -14.88 5.05 -0.58
N ALA A 152 -14.84 5.18 0.74
CA ALA A 152 -15.48 6.29 1.43
C ALA A 152 -14.90 7.64 1.00
N GLN A 153 -13.57 7.76 0.92
CA GLN A 153 -12.88 8.98 0.51
C GLN A 153 -13.22 9.38 -0.93
N GLU A 154 -13.10 8.45 -1.88
CA GLU A 154 -13.39 8.73 -3.29
C GLU A 154 -14.86 9.05 -3.54
N THR A 155 -15.78 8.40 -2.81
CA THR A 155 -17.22 8.71 -2.87
C THR A 155 -17.51 10.11 -2.36
N TYR A 156 -16.87 10.50 -1.24
CA TYR A 156 -17.00 11.86 -0.70
C TYR A 156 -16.49 12.91 -1.70
N HIS A 157 -15.32 12.68 -2.32
CA HIS A 157 -14.76 13.61 -3.31
C HIS A 157 -15.62 13.71 -4.57
N ALA A 158 -16.08 12.58 -5.09
CA ALA A 158 -16.97 12.55 -6.26
C ALA A 158 -18.26 13.33 -6.00
N ALA A 159 -18.84 13.22 -4.80
CA ALA A 159 -20.03 13.98 -4.40
C ALA A 159 -19.79 15.51 -4.34
N HIS A 160 -18.54 15.94 -4.22
CA HIS A 160 -18.13 17.35 -4.20
C HIS A 160 -17.50 17.81 -5.53
N GLY A 161 -17.64 17.02 -6.60
CA GLY A 161 -17.16 17.37 -7.94
C GLY A 161 -15.65 17.22 -8.12
N ILE A 162 -14.95 16.57 -7.18
CA ILE A 162 -13.52 16.28 -7.28
C ILE A 162 -13.36 14.88 -7.90
N PRO A 163 -12.67 14.74 -9.05
CA PRO A 163 -12.42 13.42 -9.66
C PRO A 163 -11.63 12.50 -8.72
N SER A 164 -11.94 11.20 -8.71
CA SER A 164 -11.29 10.21 -7.85
C SER A 164 -9.77 10.11 -8.07
N GLN A 165 -9.27 10.42 -9.27
CA GLN A 165 -7.83 10.47 -9.56
C GLN A 165 -7.13 11.63 -8.84
N GLN A 166 -7.85 12.70 -8.51
CA GLN A 166 -7.33 13.86 -7.79
C GLN A 166 -7.47 13.72 -6.28
N ALA A 167 -8.19 12.70 -5.80
CA ALA A 167 -8.49 12.50 -4.38
C ALA A 167 -7.29 12.24 -3.48
N TYR A 168 -6.11 11.98 -4.07
CA TYR A 168 -4.89 11.64 -3.35
C TYR A 168 -3.70 12.52 -3.76
N VAL A 169 -3.94 13.55 -4.58
CA VAL A 169 -2.90 14.52 -4.92
C VAL A 169 -2.67 15.39 -3.69
N ARG A 170 -1.45 15.36 -3.13
CA ARG A 170 -1.06 16.31 -2.08
C ARG A 170 -1.11 17.72 -2.65
N HIS A 171 -2.00 18.56 -2.13
CA HIS A 171 -2.23 19.90 -2.64
C HIS A 171 -1.39 20.96 -1.89
N GLY A 172 -0.36 20.52 -1.16
CA GLY A 172 0.53 21.39 -0.38
C GLY A 172 -0.03 21.63 1.03
N PRO A 173 0.81 22.10 1.97
CA PRO A 173 0.53 22.05 3.40
C PRO A 173 -0.73 22.82 3.83
N LEU A 174 -1.12 23.85 3.08
CA LEU A 174 -2.33 24.63 3.34
C LEU A 174 -3.60 23.85 2.93
N SER A 175 -3.55 23.18 1.77
CA SER A 175 -4.67 22.40 1.26
C SER A 175 -4.87 21.11 2.04
N ASP A 176 -3.78 20.41 2.37
CA ASP A 176 -3.81 19.16 3.13
C ASP A 176 -4.37 19.39 4.55
N PHE A 177 -4.08 20.55 5.16
CA PHE A 177 -4.68 20.98 6.44
C PHE A 177 -6.18 21.24 6.31
N LEU A 178 -6.61 21.94 5.25
CA LEU A 178 -8.02 22.23 5.03
C LEU A 178 -8.82 20.94 4.80
N GLU A 179 -8.32 20.02 3.98
CA GLU A 179 -8.96 18.72 3.72
C GLU A 179 -9.05 17.86 4.99
N SER A 180 -7.98 17.83 5.80
CA SER A 180 -7.98 17.15 7.11
C SER A 180 -8.94 17.79 8.11
N ALA A 181 -9.10 19.12 8.10
CA ALA A 181 -10.04 19.81 8.96
C ALA A 181 -11.50 19.58 8.52
N PHE A 182 -11.77 19.61 7.22
CA PHE A 182 -13.12 19.39 6.69
C PHE A 182 -13.60 17.94 6.85
N SER A 183 -12.72 16.96 6.65
CA SER A 183 -13.04 15.54 6.87
C SER A 183 -13.37 15.21 8.32
N GLN A 184 -12.73 15.88 9.30
CA GLN A 184 -13.05 15.72 10.73
C GLN A 184 -14.34 16.42 11.17
N LEU A 185 -14.82 17.39 10.40
CA LEU A 185 -16.09 18.10 10.61
C LEU A 185 -17.27 17.43 9.86
N GLY A 186 -17.01 16.27 9.25
CA GLY A 186 -17.83 15.58 8.26
C GLY A 186 -19.27 15.15 8.60
N PRO A 187 -19.81 15.20 9.83
CA PRO A 187 -21.26 15.05 10.02
C PRO A 187 -22.06 16.36 9.87
N TYR A 188 -21.41 17.54 9.83
CA TYR A 188 -22.12 18.83 9.96
C TYR A 188 -22.04 19.76 8.75
N VAL A 189 -21.33 19.40 7.68
CA VAL A 189 -21.16 20.27 6.51
C VAL A 189 -21.53 19.52 5.23
N GLY A 190 -22.78 19.69 4.80
CA GLY A 190 -23.29 19.21 3.50
C GLY A 190 -22.87 20.11 2.32
N PRO A 191 -23.18 19.70 1.08
CA PRO A 191 -22.52 20.14 -0.16
C PRO A 191 -22.99 21.50 -0.69
N LEU A 192 -23.68 22.28 0.12
CA LEU A 192 -23.97 23.69 -0.14
C LEU A 192 -23.66 24.41 1.16
N GLY A 193 -22.64 25.27 1.17
CA GLY A 193 -22.21 26.02 2.34
C GLY A 193 -23.37 26.79 2.96
N VAL A 194 -24.03 26.18 3.94
CA VAL A 194 -24.98 26.85 4.82
C VAL A 194 -24.24 27.09 6.11
N ILE A 195 -23.68 28.29 6.18
CA ILE A 195 -23.27 28.93 7.43
C ILE A 195 -24.47 28.84 8.38
N SER A 196 -24.34 28.07 9.47
CA SER A 196 -25.37 27.96 10.51
C SER A 196 -25.84 29.37 10.95
N PRO A 197 -27.10 29.56 11.36
CA PRO A 197 -27.63 30.89 11.73
C PRO A 197 -26.86 31.58 12.88
N LEU A 198 -25.98 30.87 13.60
CA LEU A 198 -25.07 31.41 14.61
C LEU A 198 -23.98 32.35 14.05
N LEU A 199 -23.58 32.21 12.78
CA LEU A 199 -22.53 33.04 12.17
C LEU A 199 -23.06 34.30 11.47
N ARG A 200 -24.39 34.43 11.28
CA ARG A 200 -24.99 35.69 10.78
C ARG A 200 -24.93 36.84 11.78
N GLN A 201 -24.72 36.54 13.07
CA GLN A 201 -24.58 37.52 14.14
C GLN A 201 -23.13 37.68 14.63
N ALA A 202 -22.18 36.95 14.03
CA ALA A 202 -20.78 37.12 14.37
C ALA A 202 -20.29 38.49 13.89
N HIS A 203 -19.89 39.35 14.84
CA HIS A 203 -19.33 40.66 14.54
C HIS A 203 -18.10 40.51 13.63
N PRO A 204 -17.90 41.35 12.60
CA PRO A 204 -16.76 41.24 11.67
C PRO A 204 -15.38 41.23 12.36
N ALA A 205 -15.29 41.75 13.59
CA ALA A 205 -14.10 41.67 14.44
C ALA A 205 -13.73 40.23 14.88
N MET A 206 -14.70 39.31 15.02
CA MET A 206 -14.41 37.91 15.34
C MET A 206 -13.80 37.14 14.15
N LEU A 207 -14.26 37.44 12.93
CA LEU A 207 -13.70 36.85 11.70
C LEU A 207 -12.27 37.34 11.44
N ALA A 208 -12.00 38.62 11.70
CA ALA A 208 -10.64 39.16 11.67
C ALA A 208 -9.72 38.53 12.74
N GLY A 209 -10.27 38.20 13.93
CA GLY A 209 -9.55 37.52 15.01
C GLY A 209 -9.08 36.10 14.66
N MET A 210 -9.86 35.33 13.91
CA MET A 210 -9.46 33.98 13.47
C MET A 210 -8.34 34.00 12.41
N VAL A 211 -8.38 34.96 11.49
CA VAL A 211 -7.31 35.15 10.48
C VAL A 211 -6.02 35.66 11.13
N ALA A 212 -6.13 36.59 12.07
CA ALA A 212 -4.98 37.12 12.80
C ALA A 212 -4.35 36.11 13.78
N GLY A 213 -5.16 35.24 14.41
CA GLY A 213 -4.67 34.21 15.32
C GLY A 213 -3.78 33.16 14.64
N GLY A 214 -4.13 32.76 13.41
CA GLY A 214 -3.32 31.82 12.60
C GLY A 214 -1.98 32.41 12.15
N ALA A 215 -1.97 33.69 11.74
CA ALA A 215 -0.74 34.40 11.39
C ALA A 215 0.15 34.69 12.62
N GLY A 216 -0.45 34.95 13.78
CA GLY A 216 0.26 35.25 15.03
C GLY A 216 1.10 34.08 15.57
N VAL A 217 0.59 32.84 15.48
CA VAL A 217 1.33 31.64 15.92
C VAL A 217 2.50 31.33 14.97
N TYR A 218 2.34 31.58 13.66
CA TYR A 218 3.40 31.39 12.67
C TYR A 218 4.55 32.42 12.85
N LEU A 219 4.22 33.67 13.15
CA LEU A 219 5.21 34.72 13.39
C LEU A 219 5.95 34.58 14.73
N LEU A 220 5.31 34.06 15.78
CA LEU A 220 5.99 33.79 17.06
C LEU A 220 7.01 32.63 16.96
N LYS A 221 6.69 31.57 16.21
CA LYS A 221 7.59 30.42 16.07
C LYS A 221 8.85 30.72 15.23
N GLY A 222 8.75 31.65 14.27
CA GLY A 222 9.88 32.13 13.45
C GLY A 222 10.87 33.04 14.20
N ARG A 223 10.46 33.64 15.33
CA ARG A 223 11.34 34.46 16.20
C ARG A 223 12.07 33.64 17.25
N ILE A 224 11.44 32.60 17.80
CA ILE A 224 12.04 31.76 18.85
C ILE A 224 13.15 30.86 18.29
N GLY A 225 13.02 30.36 17.05
CA GLY A 225 14.05 29.55 16.40
C GLY A 225 15.30 30.32 15.93
N ARG A 226 15.25 31.66 15.90
CA ARG A 226 16.39 32.50 15.47
C ARG A 226 17.27 32.97 16.63
N HIS A 227 16.83 32.79 17.87
CA HIS A 227 17.56 33.24 19.07
C HIS A 227 18.38 32.13 19.76
N HIS A 228 18.42 30.92 19.20
CA HIS A 228 19.13 29.78 19.79
C HIS A 228 20.27 29.25 18.91
N LYS A 229 20.89 30.14 18.11
CA LYS A 229 22.09 29.83 17.32
C LYS A 229 23.21 30.88 17.40
N GLU A 230 23.16 31.77 18.38
CA GLU A 230 24.29 32.61 18.81
C GLU A 230 24.32 32.63 20.34
N ASN A 231 25.06 31.67 20.90
CA ASN A 231 25.95 31.75 22.07
C ASN A 231 26.37 30.34 22.46
#